data_AF-A0A2I0KI65-F1
#
_entry.id   AF-A0A2I0KI65-F1
#
_cell.length_a   1.000
_cell.length_b   1.000
_cell.length_c   1.000
_cell.angle_alpha   90.00
_cell.angle_beta   90.00
_cell.angle_gamma   90.00
#
_symmetry.space_group_name_H-M   'P 1'
#
loop_
_entity.id
_entity.type
_entity.pdbx_description
1 polymer ?
#
loop_
_entity_poly.entity_id
_entity_poly.type
_entity_poly.pdbx_seq_one_letter_code
_entity_poly.pdbx_strand_id
1 'polypeptide(L)'
;MASFRYLLCTVGSVYIKSKEAPAKDILKDLVEMCRGIQHPLRGLFLRSYLSQVSRDKLPDIGSEYEGDADTIMDAMEFVLQNFTEMNKLWVRMQHQGPAREKEKREKERSELRDLVGKNLHVLSQIEGVDLELYKETVLPRVLEQVVNCKDDIAQYYLMDCIIQVFPDEYHLQTLEILLGVFPQLQPSVDIKTVLSQLMERLSNYAAISAEALPEFLQVEAFSKLNNAIGKVIEAQADMPVFGAVTLYSSLLKFSLHVHPDRLDYADQVLGSCVKQLSGRGKIEDSKATKQIVALLSAPIEKYNNVVTALKLSNYPRVMEYLDNETNKVMATVVIQSVMKNNTHITTVDKVEALFELIKGLIKDLERTAYDELDEDDFKEEQNSVARLIQMLHNDDPEEMFKIICTVRKHILTGGPKRLPFTVPPLVFSSLKLVRQLQGQEENPFGDEAATTPKKIFQLLNQIIEALSNVPAPDLALRLYLQCAEAANDCELEPVAYEFFTQAYILYEEEIS
;
A
#
# COMPACT_ATOMS: atom_id res chain seq x y z
N MET A 1 47.48 1.10 -27.96
CA MET A 1 46.48 2.19 -28.00
C MET A 1 45.76 2.41 -26.67
N ALA A 2 45.19 1.39 -26.01
CA ALA A 2 44.51 1.59 -24.72
C ALA A 2 45.45 2.14 -23.62
N SER A 3 46.64 1.54 -23.44
CA SER A 3 47.62 1.96 -22.42
C SER A 3 48.08 3.42 -22.57
N PHE A 4 48.13 3.93 -23.81
CA PHE A 4 48.49 5.33 -24.08
C PHE A 4 47.46 6.30 -23.50
N ARG A 5 46.16 5.96 -23.56
CA ARG A 5 45.11 6.86 -23.06
C ARG A 5 44.99 6.84 -21.54
N TYR A 6 45.27 5.70 -20.89
CA TYR A 6 45.40 5.67 -19.44
C TYR A 6 46.53 6.60 -18.96
N LEU A 7 47.70 6.52 -19.60
CA LEU A 7 48.81 7.43 -19.32
C LEU A 7 48.43 8.89 -19.59
N LEU A 8 47.71 9.18 -20.68
CA LEU A 8 47.22 10.52 -20.98
C LEU A 8 46.28 11.05 -19.87
N CYS A 9 45.35 10.24 -19.38
CA CYS A 9 44.51 10.63 -18.25
C CYS A 9 45.33 10.89 -16.97
N THR A 10 46.34 10.06 -16.69
CA THR A 10 47.23 10.27 -15.53
C THR A 10 48.03 11.57 -15.66
N VAL A 11 48.65 11.79 -16.82
CA VAL A 11 49.44 13.00 -17.11
C VAL A 11 48.55 14.24 -17.08
N GLY A 12 47.37 14.19 -17.71
CA GLY A 12 46.40 15.28 -17.67
C GLY A 12 45.97 15.62 -16.24
N SER A 13 45.74 14.63 -15.39
CA SER A 13 45.47 14.88 -13.96
C SER A 13 46.64 15.54 -13.21
N VAL A 14 47.88 15.19 -13.56
CA VAL A 14 49.08 15.84 -12.98
C VAL A 14 49.21 17.27 -13.49
N TYR A 15 48.95 17.51 -14.78
CA TYR A 15 48.96 18.85 -15.39
C TYR A 15 47.94 19.79 -14.75
N ILE A 16 46.74 19.29 -14.42
CA ILE A 16 45.74 20.06 -13.68
C ILE A 16 46.27 20.38 -12.27
N LYS A 17 46.85 19.39 -11.58
CA LYS A 17 47.44 19.58 -10.24
C LYS A 17 48.63 20.54 -10.21
N SER A 18 49.46 20.54 -11.25
CA SER A 18 50.60 21.45 -11.38
C SER A 18 50.21 22.85 -11.84
N LYS A 19 48.92 23.09 -12.15
CA LYS A 19 48.38 24.37 -12.64
C LYS A 19 49.08 24.87 -13.92
N GLU A 20 49.62 23.95 -14.72
CA GLU A 20 50.31 24.27 -15.98
C GLU A 20 49.33 24.68 -17.08
N ALA A 21 48.08 24.23 -17.02
CA ALA A 21 46.99 24.73 -17.86
C ALA A 21 45.64 24.69 -17.09
N PRO A 22 44.63 25.44 -17.54
CA PRO A 22 43.31 25.47 -16.91
C PRO A 22 42.68 24.08 -16.85
N ALA A 23 42.05 23.74 -15.72
CA ALA A 23 41.38 22.46 -15.53
C ALA A 23 40.33 22.19 -16.60
N LYS A 24 39.56 23.21 -17.00
CA LYS A 24 38.51 23.11 -18.03
C LYS A 24 39.03 22.59 -19.37
N ASP A 25 40.16 23.11 -19.85
CA ASP A 25 40.69 22.80 -21.17
C ASP A 25 41.22 21.37 -21.21
N ILE A 26 41.96 20.98 -20.16
CA ILE A 26 42.47 19.61 -20.04
C ILE A 26 41.32 18.61 -19.90
N LEU A 27 40.31 18.89 -19.06
CA LEU A 27 39.18 17.99 -18.85
C LEU A 27 38.39 17.78 -20.15
N LYS A 28 38.13 18.86 -20.90
CA LYS A 28 37.47 18.81 -22.21
C LYS A 28 38.26 17.96 -23.21
N ASP A 29 39.56 18.21 -23.34
CA ASP A 29 40.44 17.46 -24.22
C ASP A 29 40.49 15.97 -23.84
N LEU A 30 40.59 15.64 -22.54
CA LEU A 30 40.63 14.25 -22.08
C LEU A 30 39.34 13.49 -22.42
N VAL A 31 38.17 14.11 -22.25
CA VAL A 31 36.88 13.46 -22.59
C VAL A 31 36.72 13.27 -24.10
N GLU A 32 37.14 14.24 -24.91
CA GLU A 32 37.13 14.14 -26.36
C GLU A 32 38.11 13.08 -26.86
N MET A 33 39.33 13.07 -26.34
CA MET A 33 40.33 12.06 -26.66
C MET A 33 39.89 10.67 -26.24
N CYS A 34 39.08 10.52 -25.18
CA CYS A 34 38.47 9.24 -24.81
C CYS A 34 37.45 8.72 -25.86
N ARG A 35 36.84 9.58 -26.70
CA ARG A 35 35.89 9.15 -27.74
C ARG A 35 36.49 8.17 -28.74
N GLY A 36 37.80 8.22 -29.01
CA GLY A 36 38.38 7.30 -29.99
C GLY A 36 38.46 5.82 -29.56
N ILE A 37 38.01 5.42 -28.36
CA ILE A 37 37.87 4.01 -27.96
C ILE A 37 36.38 3.70 -27.90
N GLN A 38 35.91 3.07 -28.97
CA GLN A 38 34.50 2.69 -29.14
C GLN A 38 34.21 1.24 -28.70
N HIS A 39 35.24 0.50 -28.27
CA HIS A 39 35.05 -0.84 -27.71
C HIS A 39 34.35 -0.73 -26.34
N PRO A 40 33.15 -1.32 -26.15
CA PRO A 40 32.32 -1.13 -24.95
C PRO A 40 33.06 -1.31 -23.61
N LEU A 41 33.60 -2.52 -23.37
CA LEU A 41 34.26 -2.85 -22.10
C LEU A 41 35.47 -1.94 -21.81
N ARG A 42 36.41 -1.84 -22.77
CA ARG A 42 37.62 -1.02 -22.65
C ARG A 42 37.30 0.47 -22.50
N GLY A 43 36.29 0.96 -23.21
CA GLY A 43 35.84 2.34 -23.14
C GLY A 43 35.21 2.67 -21.79
N LEU A 44 34.36 1.78 -21.27
CA LEU A 44 33.75 1.93 -19.93
C LEU A 44 34.81 2.00 -18.83
N PHE A 45 35.79 1.09 -18.82
CA PHE A 45 36.86 1.14 -17.82
C PHE A 45 37.78 2.35 -17.97
N LEU A 46 38.08 2.79 -19.19
CA LEU A 46 38.89 4.00 -19.39
C LEU A 46 38.14 5.25 -18.89
N ARG A 47 36.86 5.37 -19.22
CA ARG A 47 36.02 6.50 -18.79
C ARG A 47 35.75 6.48 -17.29
N SER A 48 35.57 5.31 -16.69
CA SER A 48 35.48 5.19 -15.23
C SER A 48 36.80 5.57 -14.56
N TYR A 49 37.95 5.23 -15.15
CA TYR A 49 39.24 5.67 -14.64
C TYR A 49 39.41 7.19 -14.77
N LEU A 50 38.97 7.78 -15.90
CA LEU A 50 38.95 9.22 -16.07
C LEU A 50 38.13 9.90 -14.96
N SER A 51 36.89 9.46 -14.70
CA SER A 51 36.07 10.01 -13.61
C SER A 51 36.71 9.89 -12.24
N GLN A 52 37.42 8.79 -11.97
CA GLN A 52 38.12 8.59 -10.69
C GLN A 52 39.31 9.54 -10.55
N VAL A 53 40.06 9.73 -11.63
CA VAL A 53 41.27 10.54 -11.67
C VAL A 53 40.96 12.03 -11.75
N SER A 54 39.79 12.43 -12.24
CA SER A 54 39.36 13.84 -12.29
C SER A 54 38.54 14.29 -11.08
N ARG A 55 38.07 13.39 -10.21
CA ARG A 55 37.11 13.70 -9.13
C ARG A 55 37.56 14.83 -8.21
N ASP A 56 38.79 14.78 -7.71
CA ASP A 56 39.39 15.79 -6.82
C ASP A 56 39.87 17.05 -7.56
N LYS A 57 39.55 17.18 -8.85
CA LYS A 57 40.06 18.20 -9.77
C LYS A 57 38.96 18.84 -10.60
N LEU A 58 37.70 18.52 -10.29
CA LEU A 58 36.57 19.16 -10.91
C LEU A 58 36.51 20.61 -10.40
N PRO A 59 36.36 21.56 -11.30
CA PRO A 59 36.10 22.92 -10.89
C PRO A 59 34.75 23.02 -10.17
N ASP A 60 34.74 23.57 -8.95
CA ASP A 60 33.57 23.66 -8.07
C ASP A 60 33.70 24.90 -7.17
N ILE A 61 32.62 25.30 -6.50
CA ILE A 61 32.61 26.45 -5.58
C ILE A 61 33.61 26.20 -4.45
N GLY A 62 34.54 27.13 -4.24
CA GLY A 62 35.56 27.03 -3.19
C GLY A 62 36.69 26.03 -3.48
N SER A 63 36.76 25.48 -4.69
CA SER A 63 37.82 24.55 -5.07
C SER A 63 39.10 25.28 -5.53
N GLU A 64 40.28 24.65 -5.39
CA GLU A 64 41.55 25.25 -5.85
C GLU A 64 41.64 25.46 -7.39
N TYR A 65 40.64 24.94 -8.10
CA TYR A 65 40.47 25.00 -9.55
C TYR A 65 39.29 25.88 -9.96
N GLU A 66 38.67 26.60 -9.00
CA GLU A 66 37.67 27.63 -9.26
C GLU A 66 38.28 28.71 -10.17
N GLY A 67 37.66 28.88 -11.34
CA GLY A 67 38.08 29.81 -12.40
C GLY A 67 37.07 30.94 -12.57
N ASP A 68 36.76 31.31 -13.81
CA ASP A 68 35.74 32.33 -14.14
C ASP A 68 34.30 31.85 -13.82
N ALA A 69 33.30 32.73 -13.94
CA ALA A 69 31.90 32.47 -13.54
C ALA A 69 31.24 31.19 -14.15
N ASP A 70 31.69 30.71 -15.32
CA ASP A 70 31.12 29.53 -16.01
C ASP A 70 31.79 28.20 -15.63
N THR A 71 32.68 28.21 -14.63
CA THR A 71 33.56 27.07 -14.32
C THR A 71 32.80 25.83 -13.82
N ILE A 72 31.65 26.01 -13.16
CA ILE A 72 30.75 24.92 -12.74
C ILE A 72 30.08 24.27 -13.95
N MET A 73 29.69 25.06 -14.95
CA MET A 73 29.07 24.56 -16.18
C MET A 73 30.02 23.66 -16.96
N ASP A 74 31.30 24.01 -17.00
CA ASP A 74 32.34 23.19 -17.64
C ASP A 74 32.53 21.84 -16.93
N ALA A 75 32.52 21.83 -15.59
CA ALA A 75 32.61 20.61 -14.80
C ALA A 75 31.38 19.71 -15.03
N MET A 76 30.19 20.30 -15.03
CA MET A 76 28.94 19.61 -15.30
C MET A 76 28.90 19.03 -16.73
N GLU A 77 29.28 19.81 -17.75
CA GLU A 77 29.33 19.37 -19.14
C GLU A 77 30.31 18.20 -19.31
N PHE A 78 31.49 18.27 -18.67
CA PHE A 78 32.45 17.17 -18.66
C PHE A 78 31.82 15.86 -18.13
N VAL A 79 31.13 15.93 -16.99
CA VAL A 79 30.52 14.74 -16.37
C VAL A 79 29.34 14.23 -17.19
N LEU A 80 28.46 15.12 -17.70
CA LEU A 80 27.32 14.77 -18.55
C LEU A 80 27.75 14.16 -19.89
N GLN A 81 28.80 14.70 -20.51
CA GLN A 81 29.36 14.15 -21.74
C GLN A 81 29.97 12.77 -21.48
N ASN A 82 30.68 12.59 -20.37
CA ASN A 82 31.24 11.29 -20.00
C ASN A 82 30.13 10.27 -19.70
N PHE A 83 29.09 10.66 -18.96
CA PHE A 83 27.90 9.87 -18.68
C PHE A 83 27.21 9.42 -19.98
N THR A 84 26.96 10.34 -20.90
CA THR A 84 26.33 10.07 -22.19
C THR A 84 27.10 9.01 -22.99
N GLU A 85 28.42 9.17 -23.07
CA GLU A 85 29.26 8.22 -23.81
C GLU A 85 29.38 6.87 -23.09
N MET A 86 29.41 6.84 -21.76
CA MET A 86 29.39 5.60 -20.99
C MET A 86 28.05 4.86 -21.16
N ASN A 87 26.92 5.56 -21.13
CA ASN A 87 25.61 4.97 -21.37
C ASN A 87 25.53 4.35 -22.78
N LYS A 88 25.98 5.07 -23.82
CA LYS A 88 26.04 4.54 -25.19
C LYS A 88 26.91 3.30 -25.30
N LEU A 89 28.09 3.29 -24.67
CA LEU A 89 28.97 2.12 -24.65
C LEU A 89 28.32 0.94 -23.93
N TRP A 90 27.64 1.19 -22.82
CA TRP A 90 26.95 0.17 -22.04
C TRP A 90 25.76 -0.45 -22.79
N VAL A 91 24.95 0.34 -23.48
CA VAL A 91 23.88 -0.15 -24.36
C VAL A 91 24.46 -0.91 -25.56
N ARG A 92 25.60 -0.47 -26.10
CA ARG A 92 26.29 -1.18 -27.18
C ARG A 92 26.74 -2.58 -26.77
N MET A 93 27.03 -2.83 -25.47
CA MET A 93 27.35 -4.18 -24.98
C MET A 93 26.22 -5.17 -25.27
N GLN A 94 24.96 -4.74 -25.26
CA GLN A 94 23.81 -5.63 -25.53
C GLN A 94 23.89 -6.29 -26.91
N HIS A 95 24.38 -5.51 -27.89
CA HIS A 95 24.39 -5.86 -29.30
C HIS A 95 25.72 -6.49 -29.77
N GLN A 96 26.70 -6.61 -28.87
CA GLN A 96 28.01 -7.15 -29.21
C GLN A 96 28.01 -8.69 -29.13
N GLY A 97 28.32 -9.36 -30.24
CA GLY A 97 28.52 -10.82 -30.27
C GLY A 97 27.25 -11.65 -30.54
N PRO A 98 27.36 -12.98 -30.51
CA PRO A 98 26.29 -13.89 -30.93
C PRO A 98 25.04 -13.83 -30.03
N ALA A 99 23.84 -14.05 -30.57
CA ALA A 99 22.58 -14.04 -29.81
C ALA A 99 22.56 -15.05 -28.64
N ARG A 100 23.21 -16.21 -28.80
CA ARG A 100 23.35 -17.26 -27.77
C ARG A 100 24.04 -16.81 -26.48
N GLU A 101 24.79 -15.72 -26.52
CA GLU A 101 25.49 -15.16 -25.34
C GLU A 101 24.72 -14.00 -24.69
N LYS A 102 23.47 -13.75 -25.09
CA LYS A 102 22.65 -12.62 -24.60
C LYS A 102 22.54 -12.61 -23.07
N GLU A 103 22.16 -13.72 -22.44
CA GLU A 103 22.03 -13.80 -20.97
C GLU A 103 23.34 -13.52 -20.24
N LYS A 104 24.46 -14.05 -20.76
CA LYS A 104 25.78 -13.78 -20.21
C LYS A 104 26.12 -12.28 -20.28
N ARG A 105 25.80 -11.63 -21.40
CA ARG A 105 26.00 -10.19 -21.56
C ARG A 105 25.11 -9.37 -20.64
N GLU A 106 23.85 -9.75 -20.46
CA GLU A 106 22.95 -9.07 -19.53
C GLU A 106 23.48 -9.14 -18.10
N LYS A 107 24.05 -10.29 -17.69
CA LYS A 107 24.72 -10.44 -16.40
C LYS A 107 25.96 -9.53 -16.28
N GLU A 108 26.86 -9.57 -17.26
CA GLU A 108 28.06 -8.71 -17.28
C GLU A 108 27.68 -7.21 -17.30
N ARG A 109 26.63 -6.84 -18.04
CA ARG A 109 26.10 -5.47 -18.08
C ARG A 109 25.54 -5.04 -16.72
N SER A 110 24.84 -5.94 -16.02
CA SER A 110 24.35 -5.68 -14.68
C SER A 110 25.49 -5.48 -13.68
N GLU A 111 26.59 -6.25 -13.78
CA GLU A 111 27.78 -6.07 -12.93
C GLU A 111 28.50 -4.74 -13.20
N LEU A 112 28.43 -4.21 -14.42
CA LEU A 112 29.10 -2.97 -14.83
C LEU A 112 28.25 -1.70 -14.72
N ARG A 113 26.98 -1.82 -14.31
CA ARG A 113 26.04 -0.68 -14.22
C ARG A 113 26.57 0.44 -13.32
N ASP A 114 27.25 0.07 -12.23
CA ASP A 114 27.82 1.01 -11.25
C ASP A 114 28.92 1.90 -11.85
N LEU A 115 29.56 1.49 -12.94
CA LEU A 115 30.52 2.35 -13.63
C LEU A 115 29.82 3.56 -14.26
N VAL A 116 28.61 3.36 -14.79
CA VAL A 116 27.81 4.43 -15.39
C VAL A 116 27.21 5.30 -14.28
N GLY A 117 26.62 4.67 -13.25
CA GLY A 117 25.97 5.37 -12.13
C GLY A 117 26.91 6.25 -11.30
N LYS A 118 28.21 5.90 -11.23
CA LYS A 118 29.23 6.76 -10.59
C LYS A 118 29.28 8.18 -11.16
N ASN A 119 28.94 8.41 -12.43
CA ASN A 119 28.90 9.77 -12.98
C ASN A 119 27.75 10.58 -12.36
N LEU A 120 26.59 9.97 -12.14
CA LEU A 120 25.47 10.63 -11.46
C LEU A 120 25.84 10.96 -10.01
N HIS A 121 26.55 10.05 -9.33
CA HIS A 121 27.05 10.31 -7.98
C HIS A 121 28.06 11.45 -7.92
N VAL A 122 28.89 11.62 -8.96
CA VAL A 122 29.79 12.77 -9.05
C VAL A 122 28.97 14.06 -9.26
N LEU A 123 27.93 14.03 -10.10
CA LEU A 123 27.05 15.20 -10.29
C LEU A 123 26.37 15.65 -8.99
N SER A 124 25.94 14.71 -8.14
CA SER A 124 25.32 15.05 -6.85
C SER A 124 26.30 15.55 -5.79
N GLN A 125 27.60 15.42 -6.02
CA GLN A 125 28.66 15.86 -5.10
C GLN A 125 29.21 17.25 -5.44
N ILE A 126 28.86 17.80 -6.60
CA ILE A 126 29.27 19.15 -7.00
C ILE A 126 28.41 20.14 -6.21
N GLU A 127 29.03 20.90 -5.31
CA GLU A 127 28.32 21.86 -4.45
C GLU A 127 27.67 22.98 -5.27
N GLY A 128 28.27 23.34 -6.41
CA GLY A 128 27.72 24.33 -7.34
C GLY A 128 26.48 23.91 -8.13
N VAL A 129 26.03 22.65 -8.04
CA VAL A 129 24.76 22.23 -8.67
C VAL A 129 23.62 22.58 -7.73
N ASP A 130 23.10 23.80 -7.88
CA ASP A 130 21.90 24.23 -7.19
C ASP A 130 20.63 23.61 -7.79
N LEU A 131 19.49 23.88 -7.13
CA LEU A 131 18.19 23.37 -7.56
C LEU A 131 17.79 23.86 -8.97
N GLU A 132 18.15 25.10 -9.33
CA GLU A 132 17.80 25.69 -10.62
C GLU A 132 18.59 25.02 -11.75
N LEU A 133 19.90 24.89 -11.60
CA LEU A 133 20.78 24.16 -12.52
C LEU A 133 20.37 22.69 -12.65
N TYR A 134 19.99 22.05 -11.55
CA TYR A 134 19.50 20.68 -11.58
C TYR A 134 18.22 20.56 -12.42
N LYS A 135 17.24 21.45 -12.17
CA LYS A 135 15.93 21.45 -12.83
C LYS A 135 16.02 21.79 -14.31
N GLU A 136 16.82 22.79 -14.68
CA GLU A 136 16.88 23.31 -16.05
C GLU A 136 17.84 22.54 -16.94
N THR A 137 18.95 22.03 -16.38
CA THR A 137 20.05 21.48 -17.20
C THR A 137 20.37 20.01 -16.88
N VAL A 138 20.67 19.67 -15.62
CA VAL A 138 21.15 18.32 -15.27
C VAL A 138 20.08 17.26 -15.51
N LEU A 139 18.92 17.41 -14.88
CA LEU A 139 17.87 16.41 -14.91
C LEU A 139 17.33 16.20 -16.34
N PRO A 140 16.97 17.23 -17.12
CA PRO A 140 16.47 17.04 -18.49
C PRO A 140 17.47 16.30 -19.38
N ARG A 141 18.77 16.63 -19.29
CA ARG A 141 19.81 15.96 -20.10
C ARG A 141 20.04 14.51 -19.71
N VAL A 142 20.02 14.21 -18.41
CA VAL A 142 20.13 12.81 -17.94
C VAL A 142 18.91 12.02 -18.41
N LEU A 143 17.70 12.56 -18.21
CA LEU A 143 16.45 11.92 -18.61
C LEU A 143 16.34 11.72 -20.13
N GLU A 144 16.82 12.67 -20.93
CA GLU A 144 16.92 12.51 -22.38
C GLU A 144 17.75 11.28 -22.75
N GLN A 145 18.87 11.03 -22.07
CA GLN A 145 19.67 9.82 -22.30
C GLN A 145 18.96 8.54 -21.85
N VAL A 146 18.15 8.60 -20.79
CA VAL A 146 17.34 7.47 -20.33
C VAL A 146 16.25 7.12 -21.35
N VAL A 147 15.51 8.11 -21.87
CA VAL A 147 14.46 7.86 -22.87
C VAL A 147 15.06 7.36 -24.18
N ASN A 148 16.14 8.00 -24.65
CA ASN A 148 16.73 7.69 -25.95
C ASN A 148 17.50 6.37 -26.00
N CYS A 149 17.93 5.82 -24.86
CA CYS A 149 18.71 4.57 -24.86
C CYS A 149 17.89 3.34 -25.26
N LYS A 150 16.56 3.36 -25.05
CA LYS A 150 15.61 2.28 -25.40
C LYS A 150 16.08 0.88 -24.99
N ASP A 151 16.71 0.78 -23.83
CA ASP A 151 17.24 -0.48 -23.28
C ASP A 151 16.74 -0.70 -21.85
N ASP A 152 16.16 -1.88 -21.61
CA ASP A 152 15.41 -2.16 -20.38
C ASP A 152 16.28 -2.10 -19.12
N ILE A 153 17.48 -2.69 -19.17
CA ILE A 153 18.42 -2.72 -18.04
C ILE A 153 18.91 -1.30 -17.75
N ALA A 154 19.22 -0.54 -18.80
CA ALA A 154 19.69 0.82 -18.66
C ALA A 154 18.62 1.77 -18.12
N GLN A 155 17.40 1.70 -18.66
CA GLN A 155 16.30 2.53 -18.20
C GLN A 155 15.94 2.25 -16.74
N TYR A 156 15.82 0.98 -16.36
CA TYR A 156 15.55 0.59 -14.97
C TYR A 156 16.62 1.13 -14.02
N TYR A 157 17.89 0.82 -14.29
CA TYR A 157 18.99 1.18 -13.40
C TYR A 157 19.22 2.69 -13.31
N LEU A 158 19.16 3.41 -14.43
CA LEU A 158 19.42 4.85 -14.44
C LEU A 158 18.33 5.61 -13.70
N MET A 159 17.06 5.21 -13.85
CA MET A 159 15.97 5.82 -13.08
C MET A 159 16.10 5.55 -11.58
N ASP A 160 16.40 4.30 -11.19
CA ASP A 160 16.66 3.94 -9.79
C ASP A 160 17.87 4.72 -9.23
N CYS A 161 18.94 4.86 -10.03
CA CYS A 161 20.14 5.60 -9.64
C CYS A 161 19.86 7.10 -9.46
N ILE A 162 19.06 7.74 -10.32
CA ILE A 162 18.62 9.13 -10.14
C ILE A 162 17.90 9.29 -8.81
N ILE A 163 16.94 8.40 -8.51
CA ILE A 163 16.16 8.44 -7.28
C ILE A 163 17.04 8.20 -6.05
N GLN A 164 18.06 7.35 -6.12
CA GLN A 164 18.95 7.06 -4.99
C GLN A 164 20.01 8.14 -4.74
N VAL A 165 20.53 8.76 -5.80
CA VAL A 165 21.72 9.62 -5.73
C VAL A 165 21.39 11.08 -5.39
N PHE A 166 20.34 11.65 -5.99
CA PHE A 166 20.00 13.06 -5.77
C PHE A 166 19.16 13.28 -4.50
N PRO A 167 19.20 14.46 -3.87
CA PRO A 167 18.42 14.79 -2.66
C PRO A 167 16.91 14.79 -2.87
N ASP A 168 16.14 14.59 -1.78
CA ASP A 168 14.68 14.55 -1.80
C ASP A 168 14.03 15.87 -2.18
N GLU A 169 14.62 16.99 -1.76
CA GLU A 169 14.19 18.35 -2.13
C GLU A 169 14.18 18.54 -3.65
N TYR A 170 15.19 17.99 -4.34
CA TYR A 170 15.31 18.11 -5.79
C TYR A 170 14.24 17.26 -6.47
N HIS A 171 13.99 16.05 -5.97
CA HIS A 171 12.92 15.17 -6.47
C HIS A 171 11.54 15.80 -6.29
N LEU A 172 11.29 16.47 -5.17
CA LEU A 172 10.01 17.14 -4.91
C LEU A 172 9.79 18.27 -5.93
N GLN A 173 10.77 19.15 -6.11
CA GLN A 173 10.64 20.32 -6.99
C GLN A 173 10.68 19.97 -8.49
N THR A 174 11.26 18.83 -8.86
CA THR A 174 11.34 18.34 -10.24
C THR A 174 10.39 17.18 -10.56
N LEU A 175 9.46 16.87 -9.64
CA LEU A 175 8.56 15.72 -9.72
C LEU A 175 7.81 15.64 -11.05
N GLU A 176 7.37 16.77 -11.60
CA GLU A 176 6.67 16.81 -12.88
C GLU A 176 7.54 16.37 -14.06
N ILE A 177 8.80 16.82 -14.10
CA ILE A 177 9.76 16.47 -15.15
C ILE A 177 10.12 14.98 -15.05
N LEU A 178 10.40 14.51 -13.83
CA LEU A 178 10.74 13.11 -13.56
C LEU A 178 9.58 12.18 -13.91
N LEU A 179 8.36 12.52 -13.47
CA LEU A 179 7.18 11.70 -13.71
C LEU A 179 6.76 11.67 -15.19
N GLY A 180 7.01 12.75 -15.94
CA GLY A 180 6.70 12.84 -17.37
C GLY A 180 7.48 11.86 -18.27
N VAL A 181 8.57 11.28 -17.75
CA VAL A 181 9.42 10.33 -18.48
C VAL A 181 8.95 8.89 -18.38
N PHE A 182 8.30 8.49 -17.28
CA PHE A 182 7.89 7.09 -17.09
C PHE A 182 7.00 6.54 -18.23
N PRO A 183 6.01 7.27 -18.78
CA PRO A 183 5.22 6.78 -19.92
C PRO A 183 6.04 6.57 -21.20
N GLN A 184 7.25 7.11 -21.30
CA GLN A 184 8.12 7.02 -22.49
C GLN A 184 9.13 5.86 -22.40
N LEU A 185 9.22 5.19 -21.24
CA LEU A 185 10.11 4.05 -21.04
C LEU A 185 9.59 2.80 -21.76
N GLN A 186 10.48 1.83 -22.01
CA GLN A 186 10.07 0.57 -22.65
C GLN A 186 9.04 -0.18 -21.77
N PRO A 187 8.02 -0.83 -22.36
CA PRO A 187 7.00 -1.55 -21.60
C PRO A 187 7.53 -2.68 -20.71
N SER A 188 8.67 -3.26 -21.08
CA SER A 188 9.37 -4.33 -20.34
C SER A 188 10.13 -3.84 -19.11
N VAL A 189 10.32 -2.52 -18.95
CA VAL A 189 10.98 -1.95 -17.77
C VAL A 189 10.08 -2.10 -16.55
N ASP A 190 10.68 -2.48 -15.42
CA ASP A 190 9.97 -2.65 -14.15
C ASP A 190 9.63 -1.32 -13.47
N ILE A 191 8.77 -0.52 -14.12
CA ILE A 191 8.38 0.83 -13.69
C ILE A 191 7.73 0.81 -12.30
N LYS A 192 6.99 -0.26 -11.97
CA LYS A 192 6.31 -0.38 -10.67
C LYS A 192 7.29 -0.28 -9.49
N THR A 193 8.48 -0.87 -9.62
CA THR A 193 9.47 -0.93 -8.55
C THR A 193 10.11 0.44 -8.38
N VAL A 194 10.52 1.07 -9.48
CA VAL A 194 11.15 2.39 -9.50
C VAL A 194 10.21 3.47 -8.94
N LEU A 195 8.95 3.51 -9.38
CA LEU A 195 7.95 4.46 -8.86
C LEU A 195 7.60 4.18 -7.39
N SER A 196 7.56 2.91 -6.97
CA SER A 196 7.33 2.56 -5.57
C SER A 196 8.47 3.04 -4.68
N GLN A 197 9.72 2.88 -5.11
CA GLN A 197 10.90 3.39 -4.39
C GLN A 197 10.87 4.92 -4.28
N LEU A 198 10.49 5.64 -5.35
CA LEU A 198 10.32 7.10 -5.29
C LEU A 198 9.26 7.50 -4.25
N MET A 199 8.09 6.88 -4.27
CA MET A 199 7.01 7.17 -3.32
C MET A 199 7.40 6.83 -1.88
N GLU A 200 8.07 5.69 -1.65
CA GLU A 200 8.57 5.30 -0.33
C GLU A 200 9.61 6.30 0.19
N ARG A 201 10.54 6.71 -0.67
CA ARG A 201 11.59 7.68 -0.33
C ARG A 201 11.01 9.05 0.03
N LEU A 202 10.07 9.56 -0.77
CA LEU A 202 9.35 10.81 -0.47
C LEU A 202 8.48 10.70 0.79
N SER A 203 7.84 9.55 1.02
CA SER A 203 7.10 9.28 2.25
C SER A 203 8.01 9.34 3.48
N ASN A 204 9.21 8.75 3.40
CA ASN A 204 10.19 8.79 4.50
C ASN A 204 10.74 10.21 4.71
N TYR A 205 10.95 10.98 3.64
CA TYR A 205 11.35 12.38 3.74
C TYR A 205 10.31 13.22 4.48
N ALA A 206 9.02 13.04 4.16
CA ALA A 206 7.92 13.70 4.88
C ALA A 206 7.83 13.27 6.37
N ALA A 207 8.26 12.04 6.70
CA ALA A 207 8.33 11.56 8.08
C ALA A 207 9.41 12.27 8.90
N ILE A 208 10.56 12.54 8.27
CA ILE A 208 11.75 13.11 8.90
C ILE A 208 11.65 14.63 8.97
N SER A 209 11.16 15.27 7.91
CA SER A 209 11.05 16.72 7.79
C SER A 209 9.60 17.18 7.79
N ALA A 210 9.06 17.45 8.99
CA ALA A 210 7.71 18.01 9.13
C ALA A 210 7.59 19.41 8.50
N GLU A 211 8.70 20.14 8.36
CA GLU A 211 8.77 21.45 7.71
C GLU A 211 8.57 21.36 6.18
N ALA A 212 8.82 20.19 5.58
CA ALA A 212 8.62 19.98 4.13
C ALA A 212 7.16 19.65 3.78
N LEU A 213 6.28 19.30 4.74
CA LEU A 213 4.87 18.94 4.48
C LEU A 213 4.07 20.03 3.71
N PRO A 214 4.23 21.33 3.98
CA PRO A 214 3.60 22.38 3.17
C PRO A 214 4.07 22.39 1.72
N GLU A 215 5.33 22.05 1.46
CA GLU A 215 5.88 22.00 0.10
C GLU A 215 5.22 20.89 -0.74
N PHE A 216 4.94 19.73 -0.13
CA PHE A 216 4.21 18.65 -0.80
C PHE A 216 2.81 19.08 -1.27
N LEU A 217 2.14 19.94 -0.50
CA LEU A 217 0.85 20.53 -0.89
C LEU A 217 1.02 21.57 -1.99
N GLN A 218 2.02 22.45 -1.90
CA GLN A 218 2.29 23.49 -2.91
C GLN A 218 2.64 22.89 -4.27
N VAL A 219 3.42 21.81 -4.28
CA VAL A 219 3.82 21.11 -5.52
C VAL A 219 2.71 20.21 -6.06
N GLU A 220 1.64 20.00 -5.28
CA GLU A 220 0.56 19.06 -5.54
C GLU A 220 1.09 17.64 -5.80
N ALA A 221 2.03 17.16 -4.97
CA ALA A 221 2.73 15.90 -5.20
C ALA A 221 1.78 14.71 -5.41
N PHE A 222 0.69 14.64 -4.64
CA PHE A 222 -0.35 13.63 -4.81
C PHE A 222 -1.01 13.66 -6.19
N SER A 223 -1.43 14.83 -6.68
CA SER A 223 -2.14 14.94 -7.97
C SER A 223 -1.19 14.55 -9.11
N LYS A 224 0.06 14.98 -9.05
CA LYS A 224 1.11 14.63 -10.02
C LYS A 224 1.40 13.14 -10.03
N LEU A 225 1.58 12.50 -8.87
CA LEU A 225 1.80 11.06 -8.75
C LEU A 225 0.60 10.25 -9.25
N ASN A 226 -0.62 10.61 -8.86
CA ASN A 226 -1.84 9.92 -9.29
C ASN A 226 -2.03 10.01 -10.82
N ASN A 227 -1.83 11.21 -11.39
CA ASN A 227 -1.90 11.42 -12.84
C ASN A 227 -0.80 10.66 -13.59
N ALA A 228 0.42 10.62 -13.05
CA ALA A 228 1.53 9.89 -13.65
C ALA A 228 1.29 8.39 -13.66
N ILE A 229 0.81 7.80 -12.55
CA ILE A 229 0.44 6.39 -12.47
C ILE A 229 -0.66 6.08 -13.50
N GLY A 230 -1.68 6.93 -13.62
CA GLY A 230 -2.71 6.80 -14.65
C GLY A 230 -2.12 6.74 -16.07
N LYS A 231 -1.27 7.71 -16.43
CA LYS A 231 -0.59 7.76 -17.73
C LYS A 231 0.33 6.57 -17.99
N VAL A 232 1.04 6.08 -16.97
CA VAL A 232 1.92 4.90 -17.09
C VAL A 232 1.10 3.64 -17.36
N ILE A 233 -0.02 3.47 -16.66
CA ILE A 233 -0.91 2.32 -16.87
C ILE A 233 -1.54 2.39 -18.28
N GLU A 234 -1.94 3.58 -18.73
CA GLU A 234 -2.45 3.78 -20.10
C GLU A 234 -1.38 3.52 -21.19
N ALA A 235 -0.13 3.93 -20.95
CA ALA A 235 0.97 3.72 -21.88
C ALA A 235 1.43 2.24 -21.93
N GLN A 236 1.24 1.48 -20.85
CA GLN A 236 1.60 0.06 -20.76
C GLN A 236 0.36 -0.84 -20.82
N ALA A 237 -0.16 -1.08 -22.03
CA ALA A 237 -1.33 -1.94 -22.26
C ALA A 237 -1.18 -3.37 -21.68
N ASP A 238 0.05 -3.90 -21.66
CA ASP A 238 0.36 -5.25 -21.17
C ASP A 238 0.66 -5.31 -19.66
N MET A 239 0.48 -4.21 -18.91
CA MET A 239 0.78 -4.20 -17.47
C MET A 239 -0.11 -5.20 -16.71
N PRO A 240 0.47 -6.15 -15.96
CA PRO A 240 -0.29 -7.06 -15.12
C PRO A 240 -1.09 -6.30 -14.04
N VAL A 241 -2.26 -6.83 -13.66
CA VAL A 241 -3.10 -6.25 -12.58
C VAL A 241 -2.28 -6.02 -11.30
N PHE A 242 -1.44 -7.00 -10.95
CA PHE A 242 -0.51 -6.90 -9.84
C PHE A 242 0.36 -5.63 -9.88
N GLY A 243 0.86 -5.24 -11.06
CA GLY A 243 1.70 -4.05 -11.23
C GLY A 243 0.93 -2.76 -10.94
N ALA A 244 -0.27 -2.62 -11.52
CA ALA A 244 -1.13 -1.46 -11.30
C ALA A 244 -1.58 -1.35 -9.84
N VAL A 245 -2.00 -2.46 -9.22
CA VAL A 245 -2.40 -2.47 -7.80
C VAL A 245 -1.22 -2.13 -6.89
N THR A 246 -0.01 -2.60 -7.20
CA THR A 246 1.20 -2.27 -6.44
C THR A 246 1.46 -0.77 -6.46
N LEU A 247 1.34 -0.12 -7.63
CA LEU A 247 1.49 1.33 -7.75
C LEU A 247 0.45 2.10 -6.92
N TYR A 248 -0.82 1.70 -6.99
CA TYR A 248 -1.86 2.32 -6.15
C TYR A 248 -1.66 2.04 -4.66
N SER A 249 -1.13 0.88 -4.29
CA SER A 249 -0.79 0.55 -2.89
C SER A 249 0.32 1.44 -2.36
N SER A 250 1.37 1.63 -3.14
CA SER A 250 2.45 2.57 -2.82
C SER A 250 1.95 4.02 -2.75
N LEU A 251 1.06 4.44 -3.67
CA LEU A 251 0.45 5.77 -3.65
C LEU A 251 -0.45 5.99 -2.44
N LEU A 252 -1.23 4.98 -2.06
CA LEU A 252 -2.09 5.05 -0.88
C LEU A 252 -1.24 5.16 0.39
N LYS A 253 -0.19 4.35 0.54
CA LYS A 253 0.74 4.45 1.66
C LYS A 253 1.39 5.83 1.75
N PHE A 254 1.85 6.36 0.61
CA PHE A 254 2.35 7.73 0.52
C PHE A 254 1.30 8.75 1.00
N SER A 255 0.07 8.69 0.47
CA SER A 255 -1.00 9.62 0.84
C SER A 255 -1.35 9.55 2.33
N LEU A 256 -1.42 8.33 2.89
CA LEU A 256 -1.72 8.10 4.30
C LEU A 256 -0.62 8.60 5.24
N HIS A 257 0.63 8.65 4.75
CA HIS A 257 1.77 9.13 5.51
C HIS A 257 1.91 10.65 5.45
N VAL A 258 1.84 11.22 4.24
CA VAL A 258 2.05 12.66 3.99
C VAL A 258 0.80 13.49 4.31
N HIS A 259 -0.40 12.95 4.06
CA HIS A 259 -1.67 13.65 4.25
C HIS A 259 -2.68 12.78 5.02
N PRO A 260 -2.44 12.49 6.31
CA PRO A 260 -3.33 11.65 7.11
C PRO A 260 -4.75 12.23 7.22
N ASP A 261 -4.93 13.54 7.23
CA ASP A 261 -6.27 14.14 7.41
C ASP A 261 -7.12 14.15 6.13
N ARG A 262 -6.54 13.86 4.96
CA ARG A 262 -7.21 13.97 3.65
C ARG A 262 -7.74 12.62 3.18
N LEU A 263 -8.90 12.24 3.71
CA LEU A 263 -9.64 11.04 3.28
C LEU A 263 -10.01 11.07 1.80
N ASP A 264 -10.20 12.25 1.21
CA ASP A 264 -10.52 12.40 -0.22
C ASP A 264 -9.42 11.80 -1.11
N TYR A 265 -8.15 11.93 -0.73
CA TYR A 265 -7.03 11.38 -1.49
C TYR A 265 -7.00 9.86 -1.41
N ALA A 266 -7.23 9.30 -0.22
CA ALA A 266 -7.36 7.85 -0.05
C ALA A 266 -8.52 7.29 -0.89
N ASP A 267 -9.69 7.95 -0.87
CA ASP A 267 -10.86 7.51 -1.65
C ASP A 267 -10.64 7.66 -3.17
N GLN A 268 -9.90 8.68 -3.61
CA GLN A 268 -9.51 8.84 -5.01
C GLN A 268 -8.59 7.72 -5.48
N VAL A 269 -7.60 7.30 -4.68
CA VAL A 269 -6.72 6.17 -5.03
C VAL A 269 -7.51 4.87 -5.13
N LEU A 270 -8.40 4.61 -4.18
CA LEU A 270 -9.30 3.45 -4.24
C LEU A 270 -10.21 3.52 -5.46
N GLY A 271 -10.77 4.69 -5.78
CA GLY A 271 -11.59 4.90 -6.98
C GLY A 271 -10.83 4.67 -8.29
N SER A 272 -9.57 5.13 -8.38
CA SER A 272 -8.69 4.85 -9.52
C SER A 272 -8.38 3.35 -9.63
N CYS A 273 -8.17 2.67 -8.51
CA CYS A 273 -8.00 1.21 -8.47
C CYS A 273 -9.25 0.50 -8.99
N VAL A 274 -10.45 0.87 -8.52
CA VAL A 274 -11.74 0.32 -9.00
C VAL A 274 -11.90 0.51 -10.51
N LYS A 275 -11.56 1.68 -11.06
CA LYS A 275 -11.61 1.91 -12.52
C LYS A 275 -10.70 0.94 -13.28
N GLN A 276 -9.51 0.65 -12.76
CA GLN A 276 -8.57 -0.29 -13.39
C GLN A 276 -9.00 -1.76 -13.25
N LEU A 277 -9.72 -2.09 -12.18
CA LEU A 277 -10.30 -3.41 -11.97
C LEU A 277 -11.62 -3.61 -12.73
N SER A 278 -12.31 -2.53 -13.06
CA SER A 278 -13.57 -2.57 -13.79
C SER A 278 -13.38 -3.25 -15.16
N GLY A 279 -14.21 -4.25 -15.44
CA GLY A 279 -14.15 -5.05 -16.66
C GLY A 279 -13.25 -6.30 -16.61
N ARG A 280 -12.48 -6.52 -15.55
CA ARG A 280 -11.57 -7.70 -15.42
C ARG A 280 -12.15 -8.91 -14.67
N GLY A 281 -13.40 -8.84 -14.21
CA GLY A 281 -14.02 -9.92 -13.41
C GLY A 281 -13.40 -10.08 -12.03
N LYS A 282 -13.62 -11.22 -11.37
CA LYS A 282 -12.97 -11.55 -10.09
C LYS A 282 -11.48 -11.86 -10.32
N ILE A 283 -10.63 -11.40 -9.41
CA ILE A 283 -9.18 -11.53 -9.55
C ILE A 283 -8.72 -12.86 -8.98
N GLU A 284 -8.20 -13.74 -9.84
CA GLU A 284 -7.70 -15.07 -9.45
C GLU A 284 -6.17 -15.07 -9.19
N ASP A 285 -5.44 -14.03 -9.58
CA ASP A 285 -3.99 -13.95 -9.38
C ASP A 285 -3.65 -13.73 -7.89
N SER A 286 -3.08 -14.78 -7.26
CA SER A 286 -2.61 -14.77 -5.87
C SER A 286 -1.66 -13.60 -5.53
N LYS A 287 -0.85 -13.14 -6.50
CA LYS A 287 0.03 -11.98 -6.26
C LYS A 287 -0.77 -10.68 -6.19
N ALA A 288 -1.73 -10.51 -7.09
CA ALA A 288 -2.61 -9.35 -7.13
C ALA A 288 -3.50 -9.29 -5.89
N THR A 289 -4.11 -10.41 -5.47
CA THR A 289 -4.95 -10.46 -4.26
C THR A 289 -4.18 -10.06 -3.00
N LYS A 290 -2.95 -10.54 -2.83
CA LYS A 290 -2.07 -10.12 -1.71
C LYS A 290 -1.81 -8.61 -1.70
N GLN A 291 -1.65 -7.98 -2.86
CA GLN A 291 -1.45 -6.52 -2.93
C GLN A 291 -2.74 -5.75 -2.68
N ILE A 292 -3.89 -6.28 -3.06
CA ILE A 292 -5.19 -5.66 -2.73
C ILE A 292 -5.44 -5.74 -1.22
N VAL A 293 -5.12 -6.88 -0.59
CA VAL A 293 -5.16 -6.98 0.87
C VAL A 293 -4.24 -5.94 1.51
N ALA A 294 -3.00 -5.80 1.03
CA ALA A 294 -2.09 -4.76 1.53
C ALA A 294 -2.61 -3.32 1.32
N LEU A 295 -3.29 -3.06 0.18
CA LEU A 295 -3.93 -1.79 -0.13
C LEU A 295 -5.07 -1.49 0.87
N LEU A 296 -5.94 -2.46 1.15
CA LEU A 296 -7.10 -2.28 2.04
C LEU A 296 -6.71 -2.28 3.52
N SER A 297 -5.65 -2.99 3.91
CA SER A 297 -5.11 -2.98 5.28
C SER A 297 -4.45 -1.64 5.64
N ALA A 298 -3.82 -0.95 4.68
CA ALA A 298 -3.06 0.27 4.97
C ALA A 298 -3.88 1.40 5.65
N PRO A 299 -5.10 1.75 5.18
CA PRO A 299 -5.96 2.71 5.88
C PRO A 299 -6.35 2.24 7.29
N ILE A 300 -6.65 0.95 7.43
CA ILE A 300 -7.09 0.36 8.70
C ILE A 300 -5.98 0.44 9.76
N GLU A 301 -4.75 0.16 9.37
CA GLU A 301 -3.58 0.24 10.23
C GLU A 301 -3.25 1.69 10.61
N LYS A 302 -3.36 2.63 9.67
CA LYS A 302 -2.95 4.02 9.91
C LYS A 302 -3.95 4.82 10.74
N TYR A 303 -5.25 4.67 10.49
CA TYR A 303 -6.27 5.49 11.15
C TYR A 303 -6.58 5.05 12.58
N ASN A 304 -6.15 3.84 12.99
CA ASN A 304 -6.52 3.20 14.27
C ASN A 304 -8.04 3.16 14.53
N ASN A 305 -8.85 3.46 13.52
CA ASN A 305 -10.30 3.54 13.59
C ASN A 305 -10.90 3.05 12.29
N VAL A 306 -11.45 1.83 12.35
CA VAL A 306 -12.12 1.18 11.22
C VAL A 306 -13.29 2.02 10.71
N VAL A 307 -13.93 2.82 11.58
CA VAL A 307 -15.03 3.72 11.19
C VAL A 307 -14.58 4.76 10.16
N THR A 308 -13.32 5.20 10.21
CA THR A 308 -12.79 6.16 9.22
C THR A 308 -12.56 5.49 7.88
N ALA A 309 -12.10 4.24 7.86
CA ALA A 309 -11.99 3.44 6.64
C ALA A 309 -13.37 3.13 6.04
N LEU A 310 -14.39 2.87 6.89
CA LEU A 310 -15.78 2.66 6.46
C LEU A 310 -16.43 3.89 5.81
N LYS A 311 -15.93 5.10 6.06
CA LYS A 311 -16.41 6.32 5.37
C LYS A 311 -15.96 6.40 3.91
N LEU A 312 -14.97 5.61 3.49
CA LEU A 312 -14.44 5.62 2.13
C LEU A 312 -15.44 4.94 1.19
N SER A 313 -16.00 5.70 0.26
CA SER A 313 -17.07 5.26 -0.63
C SER A 313 -16.62 4.13 -1.59
N ASN A 314 -15.34 4.14 -1.98
CA ASN A 314 -14.78 3.16 -2.90
C ASN A 314 -14.18 1.93 -2.19
N TYR A 315 -14.12 1.92 -0.85
CA TYR A 315 -13.58 0.77 -0.11
C TYR A 315 -14.42 -0.50 -0.30
N PRO A 316 -15.77 -0.50 -0.12
CA PRO A 316 -16.59 -1.68 -0.38
C PRO A 316 -16.52 -2.14 -1.83
N ARG A 317 -16.40 -1.20 -2.77
CA ARG A 317 -16.32 -1.49 -4.21
C ARG A 317 -15.06 -2.27 -4.58
N VAL A 318 -13.93 -2.06 -3.90
CA VAL A 318 -12.72 -2.85 -4.14
C VAL A 318 -12.91 -4.29 -3.64
N MET A 319 -13.61 -4.49 -2.52
CA MET A 319 -13.88 -5.83 -1.97
C MET A 319 -14.78 -6.69 -2.89
N GLU A 320 -15.65 -6.08 -3.69
CA GLU A 320 -16.50 -6.80 -4.65
C GLU A 320 -15.70 -7.58 -5.72
N TYR A 321 -14.47 -7.15 -6.02
CA TYR A 321 -13.59 -7.80 -7.01
C TYR A 321 -12.75 -8.94 -6.42
N LEU A 322 -12.75 -9.11 -5.10
CA LEU A 322 -12.03 -10.18 -4.41
C LEU A 322 -12.78 -11.51 -4.54
N ASP A 323 -12.02 -12.60 -4.58
CA ASP A 323 -12.53 -13.94 -4.42
C ASP A 323 -12.99 -14.19 -2.97
N ASN A 324 -13.66 -15.32 -2.74
CA ASN A 324 -14.28 -15.60 -1.44
C ASN A 324 -13.23 -15.83 -0.34
N GLU A 325 -12.09 -16.46 -0.66
CA GLU A 325 -11.03 -16.71 0.33
C GLU A 325 -10.36 -15.41 0.75
N THR A 326 -9.99 -14.56 -0.21
CA THR A 326 -9.38 -13.27 0.10
C THR A 326 -10.35 -12.34 0.84
N ASN A 327 -11.66 -12.41 0.55
CA ASN A 327 -12.67 -11.68 1.31
C ASN A 327 -12.72 -12.11 2.78
N LYS A 328 -12.58 -13.41 3.08
CA LYS A 328 -12.50 -13.89 4.47
C LYS A 328 -11.24 -13.37 5.16
N VAL A 329 -10.08 -13.45 4.50
CA VAL A 329 -8.82 -12.92 5.04
C VAL A 329 -8.95 -11.43 5.38
N MET A 330 -9.51 -10.64 4.46
CA MET A 330 -9.70 -9.21 4.68
C MET A 330 -10.69 -8.94 5.82
N ALA A 331 -11.79 -9.68 5.88
CA ALA A 331 -12.76 -9.57 6.97
C ALA A 331 -12.13 -9.89 8.33
N THR A 332 -11.26 -10.90 8.42
CA THR A 332 -10.50 -11.21 9.64
C THR A 332 -9.56 -10.07 10.03
N VAL A 333 -8.85 -9.46 9.08
CA VAL A 333 -7.99 -8.28 9.33
C VAL A 333 -8.80 -7.10 9.86
N VAL A 334 -9.98 -6.84 9.29
CA VAL A 334 -10.90 -5.79 9.78
C VAL A 334 -11.28 -6.06 11.23
N ILE A 335 -11.70 -7.29 11.56
CA ILE A 335 -12.10 -7.67 12.93
C ILE A 335 -10.92 -7.53 13.91
N GLN A 336 -9.73 -8.02 13.55
CA GLN A 336 -8.54 -7.91 14.39
C GLN A 336 -8.17 -6.45 14.67
N SER A 337 -8.34 -5.55 13.69
CA SER A 337 -8.10 -4.12 13.90
C SER A 337 -9.12 -3.47 14.82
N VAL A 338 -10.41 -3.80 14.68
CA VAL A 338 -11.46 -3.36 15.62
C VAL A 338 -11.11 -3.78 17.04
N MET A 339 -10.67 -5.03 17.21
CA MET A 339 -10.30 -5.60 18.50
C MET A 339 -9.04 -4.96 19.09
N LYS A 340 -7.98 -4.76 18.29
CA LYS A 340 -6.72 -4.17 18.76
C LYS A 340 -6.89 -2.74 19.25
N ASN A 341 -7.78 -1.98 18.61
CA ASN A 341 -7.99 -0.57 18.91
C ASN A 341 -9.17 -0.30 19.87
N ASN A 342 -9.87 -1.34 20.35
CA ASN A 342 -11.10 -1.24 21.16
C ASN A 342 -12.09 -0.20 20.58
N THR A 343 -12.26 -0.18 19.27
CA THR A 343 -13.12 0.83 18.63
C THR A 343 -14.58 0.48 18.87
N HIS A 344 -15.25 1.26 19.72
CA HIS A 344 -16.69 1.10 19.96
C HIS A 344 -17.49 1.58 18.75
N ILE A 345 -18.26 0.65 18.16
CA ILE A 345 -19.15 0.95 17.03
C ILE A 345 -20.53 1.24 17.61
N THR A 346 -20.88 2.53 17.65
CA THR A 346 -22.05 3.01 18.39
C THR A 346 -23.30 3.24 17.54
N THR A 347 -23.22 3.25 16.20
CA THR A 347 -24.36 3.62 15.34
C THR A 347 -24.79 2.48 14.42
N VAL A 348 -26.10 2.31 14.24
CA VAL A 348 -26.70 1.26 13.39
C VAL A 348 -26.13 1.26 11.97
N ASP A 349 -25.99 2.42 11.32
CA ASP A 349 -25.46 2.51 9.94
C ASP A 349 -24.04 1.96 9.81
N LYS A 350 -23.19 2.18 10.84
CA LYS A 350 -21.82 1.66 10.86
C LYS A 350 -21.80 0.15 11.10
N VAL A 351 -22.74 -0.35 11.89
CA VAL A 351 -22.90 -1.80 12.10
C VAL A 351 -23.35 -2.46 10.81
N GLU A 352 -24.33 -1.90 10.10
CA GLU A 352 -24.77 -2.41 8.81
C GLU A 352 -23.62 -2.45 7.79
N ALA A 353 -22.86 -1.36 7.67
CA ALA A 353 -21.70 -1.30 6.78
C ALA A 353 -20.63 -2.33 7.16
N LEU A 354 -20.32 -2.49 8.44
CA LEU A 354 -19.36 -3.50 8.92
C LEU A 354 -19.83 -4.92 8.59
N PHE A 355 -21.11 -5.22 8.85
CA PHE A 355 -21.69 -6.54 8.62
C PHE A 355 -21.76 -6.90 7.14
N GLU A 356 -21.97 -5.93 6.24
CA GLU A 356 -21.81 -6.13 4.81
C GLU A 356 -20.36 -6.43 4.41
N LEU A 357 -19.35 -5.80 5.05
CA LEU A 357 -17.93 -6.13 4.77
C LEU A 357 -17.53 -7.54 5.24
N ILE A 358 -18.06 -7.99 6.38
CA ILE A 358 -17.75 -9.32 6.93
C ILE A 358 -18.73 -10.41 6.47
N LYS A 359 -19.58 -10.11 5.47
CA LYS A 359 -20.60 -11.03 4.95
C LYS A 359 -20.03 -12.37 4.49
N GLY A 360 -18.79 -12.40 3.99
CA GLY A 360 -18.09 -13.65 3.67
C GLY A 360 -17.85 -14.58 4.88
N LEU A 361 -17.66 -13.99 6.08
CA LEU A 361 -17.53 -14.71 7.36
C LEU A 361 -18.87 -15.03 8.00
N ILE A 362 -19.95 -14.36 7.61
CA ILE A 362 -21.28 -14.57 8.17
C ILE A 362 -22.14 -15.51 7.31
N LYS A 363 -22.18 -15.36 5.99
CA LYS A 363 -23.02 -16.15 5.10
C LYS A 363 -22.21 -17.18 4.30
N ASP A 364 -22.76 -18.37 4.15
CA ASP A 364 -22.27 -19.34 3.16
C ASP A 364 -22.59 -18.79 1.76
N LEU A 365 -21.59 -18.26 1.06
CA LEU A 365 -21.68 -17.93 -0.36
C LEU A 365 -21.63 -19.24 -1.16
N GLU A 366 -22.47 -19.34 -2.19
CA GLU A 366 -22.80 -20.57 -2.92
C GLU A 366 -21.63 -21.54 -3.13
N ARG A 367 -21.82 -22.78 -2.63
CA ARG A 367 -21.10 -24.04 -2.93
C ARG A 367 -19.72 -23.84 -3.56
N THR A 368 -18.75 -23.30 -2.82
CA THR A 368 -17.36 -23.68 -3.05
C THR A 368 -17.25 -25.15 -2.66
N ALA A 369 -16.96 -25.97 -3.66
CA ALA A 369 -16.81 -27.39 -3.56
C ALA A 369 -15.86 -27.74 -2.41
N TYR A 370 -16.28 -28.66 -1.54
CA TYR A 370 -15.46 -29.51 -0.68
C TYR A 370 -13.99 -29.09 -0.50
N ASP A 371 -13.76 -28.00 0.23
CA ASP A 371 -12.48 -27.84 0.91
C ASP A 371 -12.73 -28.20 2.36
N GLU A 372 -12.01 -29.24 2.80
CA GLU A 372 -11.70 -29.50 4.19
C GLU A 372 -11.03 -28.25 4.76
N LEU A 373 -11.83 -27.23 5.10
CA LEU A 373 -11.37 -26.17 5.99
C LEU A 373 -10.93 -26.86 7.26
N ASP A 374 -9.69 -26.61 7.69
CA ASP A 374 -9.23 -27.03 9.01
C ASP A 374 -10.29 -26.58 10.02
N GLU A 375 -10.85 -27.53 10.77
CA GLU A 375 -11.90 -27.21 11.74
C GLU A 375 -11.42 -26.17 12.73
N ASP A 376 -10.12 -26.12 12.99
CA ASP A 376 -9.52 -25.16 13.91
C ASP A 376 -9.47 -23.75 13.31
N ASP A 377 -9.12 -23.60 12.02
CA ASP A 377 -9.19 -22.31 11.31
C ASP A 377 -10.63 -21.77 11.27
N PHE A 378 -11.61 -22.64 10.96
CA PHE A 378 -13.02 -22.25 10.97
C PHE A 378 -13.48 -21.82 12.37
N LYS A 379 -13.06 -22.53 13.43
CA LYS A 379 -13.36 -22.13 14.82
C LYS A 379 -12.73 -20.78 15.15
N GLU A 380 -11.49 -20.50 14.74
CA GLU A 380 -10.84 -19.22 14.96
C GLU A 380 -11.55 -18.05 14.25
N GLU A 381 -11.98 -18.25 13.00
CA GLU A 381 -12.79 -17.28 12.25
C GLU A 381 -14.08 -16.96 13.00
N GLN A 382 -14.85 -17.97 13.39
CA GLN A 382 -16.13 -17.78 14.08
C GLN A 382 -15.96 -17.20 15.49
N ASN A 383 -14.90 -17.58 16.21
CA ASN A 383 -14.55 -16.97 17.49
C ASN A 383 -14.20 -15.48 17.35
N SER A 384 -13.61 -15.07 16.23
CA SER A 384 -13.33 -13.65 15.95
C SER A 384 -14.62 -12.87 15.75
N VAL A 385 -15.60 -13.42 15.01
CA VAL A 385 -16.94 -12.83 14.87
C VAL A 385 -17.67 -12.77 16.22
N ALA A 386 -17.58 -13.83 17.03
CA ALA A 386 -18.15 -13.86 18.37
C ALA A 386 -17.61 -12.74 19.27
N ARG A 387 -16.29 -12.49 19.22
CA ARG A 387 -15.66 -11.39 19.95
C ARG A 387 -16.09 -10.02 19.42
N LEU A 388 -16.26 -9.87 18.11
CA LEU A 388 -16.75 -8.63 17.51
C LEU A 388 -18.14 -8.25 18.04
N ILE A 389 -19.06 -9.22 18.12
CA ILE A 389 -20.43 -8.99 18.64
C ILE A 389 -20.39 -8.44 20.07
N GLN A 390 -19.45 -8.92 20.89
CA GLN A 390 -19.29 -8.47 22.27
C GLN A 390 -18.69 -7.06 22.39
N MET A 391 -18.05 -6.55 21.33
CA MET A 391 -17.49 -5.19 21.29
C MET A 391 -18.51 -4.13 20.84
N LEU A 392 -19.63 -4.56 20.26
CA LEU A 392 -20.74 -3.66 19.96
C LEU A 392 -21.39 -3.25 21.30
N HIS A 393 -21.22 -1.98 21.64
CA HIS A 393 -21.81 -1.38 22.84
C HIS A 393 -22.22 0.05 22.51
N ASN A 394 -23.41 0.43 22.95
CA ASN A 394 -23.88 1.81 22.96
C ASN A 394 -24.51 2.09 24.33
N ASP A 395 -24.26 3.28 24.86
CA ASP A 395 -24.79 3.73 26.15
C ASP A 395 -26.30 4.04 26.09
N ASP A 396 -26.82 4.31 24.88
CA ASP A 396 -28.26 4.45 24.64
C ASP A 396 -28.92 3.07 24.44
N PRO A 397 -29.84 2.65 25.33
CA PRO A 397 -30.49 1.35 25.25
C PRO A 397 -31.35 1.16 24.00
N GLU A 398 -31.90 2.23 23.42
CA GLU A 398 -32.72 2.13 22.20
C GLU A 398 -31.87 1.88 20.97
N GLU A 399 -30.77 2.61 20.81
CA GLU A 399 -29.80 2.36 19.74
C GLU A 399 -29.13 1.00 19.90
N MET A 400 -28.80 0.58 21.13
CA MET A 400 -28.27 -0.76 21.39
C MET A 400 -29.26 -1.87 20.98
N PHE A 401 -30.57 -1.68 21.23
CA PHE A 401 -31.59 -2.62 20.78
C PHE A 401 -31.70 -2.67 19.25
N LYS A 402 -31.63 -1.52 18.56
CA LYS A 402 -31.59 -1.49 17.09
C LYS A 402 -30.36 -2.20 16.54
N ILE A 403 -29.18 -1.99 17.14
CA ILE A 403 -27.94 -2.69 16.78
C ILE A 403 -28.13 -4.22 16.91
N ILE A 404 -28.67 -4.69 18.04
CA ILE A 404 -28.95 -6.12 18.26
C ILE A 404 -29.91 -6.67 17.20
N CYS A 405 -30.97 -5.94 16.85
CA CYS A 405 -31.92 -6.34 15.81
C CYS A 405 -31.26 -6.45 14.44
N THR A 406 -30.36 -5.52 14.10
CA THR A 406 -29.61 -5.54 12.85
C THR A 406 -28.63 -6.71 12.80
N VAL A 407 -27.84 -6.90 13.86
CA VAL A 407 -26.89 -8.02 14.00
C VAL A 407 -27.62 -9.37 13.88
N ARG A 408 -28.79 -9.49 14.51
CA ARG A 408 -29.64 -10.68 14.40
C ARG A 408 -30.00 -10.99 12.95
N LYS A 409 -30.44 -9.99 12.18
CA LYS A 409 -30.85 -10.20 10.77
C LYS A 409 -29.70 -10.77 9.95
N HIS A 410 -28.48 -10.30 10.15
CA HIS A 410 -27.30 -10.81 9.44
C HIS A 410 -26.90 -12.21 9.91
N ILE A 411 -26.81 -12.45 11.21
CA ILE A 411 -26.37 -13.74 11.78
C ILE A 411 -27.31 -14.89 11.42
N LEU A 412 -28.63 -14.67 11.42
CA LEU A 412 -29.60 -15.72 11.10
C LEU A 412 -29.50 -16.23 9.65
N THR A 413 -28.81 -15.51 8.77
CA THR A 413 -28.54 -15.96 7.40
C THR A 413 -27.30 -16.85 7.26
N GLY A 414 -26.56 -17.08 8.35
CA GLY A 414 -25.24 -17.71 8.33
C GLY A 414 -25.18 -19.24 8.35
N GLY A 415 -26.33 -19.90 8.41
CA GLY A 415 -26.43 -21.35 8.32
C GLY A 415 -26.05 -22.12 9.60
N PRO A 416 -26.30 -23.44 9.63
CA PRO A 416 -26.28 -24.23 10.87
C PRO A 416 -24.89 -24.39 11.50
N LYS A 417 -23.79 -24.34 10.72
CA LYS A 417 -22.44 -24.52 11.27
C LYS A 417 -21.90 -23.29 12.03
N ARG A 418 -22.38 -22.07 11.69
CA ARG A 418 -21.88 -20.81 12.26
C ARG A 418 -22.69 -20.34 13.46
N LEU A 419 -24.00 -20.61 13.45
CA LEU A 419 -24.94 -20.22 14.52
C LEU A 419 -24.49 -20.61 15.94
N PRO A 420 -23.92 -21.81 16.21
CA PRO A 420 -23.46 -22.17 17.56
C PRO A 420 -22.40 -21.23 18.14
N PHE A 421 -21.62 -20.55 17.31
CA PHE A 421 -20.55 -19.65 17.75
C PHE A 421 -21.02 -18.19 17.89
N THR A 422 -21.88 -17.74 16.98
CA THR A 422 -22.29 -16.32 16.90
C THR A 422 -23.55 -16.01 17.71
N VAL A 423 -24.42 -16.99 17.97
CA VAL A 423 -25.66 -16.81 18.75
C VAL A 423 -25.40 -16.58 20.24
N PRO A 424 -24.54 -17.34 20.95
CA PRO A 424 -24.33 -17.12 22.38
C PRO A 424 -23.86 -15.70 22.72
N PRO A 425 -22.87 -15.09 22.02
CA PRO A 425 -22.47 -13.70 22.25
C PRO A 425 -23.62 -12.70 22.09
N LEU A 426 -24.51 -12.91 21.10
CA LEU A 426 -25.67 -12.04 20.88
C LEU A 426 -26.68 -12.16 22.03
N VAL A 427 -26.91 -13.38 22.52
CA VAL A 427 -27.79 -13.63 23.68
C VAL A 427 -27.22 -12.93 24.92
N PHE A 428 -25.94 -13.13 25.23
CA PHE A 428 -25.32 -12.49 26.39
C PHE A 428 -25.25 -10.96 26.27
N SER A 429 -25.05 -10.41 25.06
CA SER A 429 -25.12 -8.96 24.82
C SER A 429 -26.54 -8.42 25.06
N SER A 430 -27.57 -9.15 24.62
CA SER A 430 -28.98 -8.81 24.88
C SER A 430 -29.34 -8.90 26.37
N LEU A 431 -28.83 -9.91 27.09
CA LEU A 431 -29.01 -10.05 28.54
C LEU A 431 -28.32 -8.92 29.33
N LYS A 432 -27.16 -8.44 28.86
CA LYS A 432 -26.52 -7.24 29.44
C LYS A 432 -27.40 -6.01 29.28
N LEU A 433 -28.02 -5.83 28.12
CA LEU A 433 -28.97 -4.73 27.89
C LEU A 433 -30.18 -4.84 28.82
N VAL A 434 -30.72 -6.04 29.03
CA VAL A 434 -31.80 -6.28 30.01
C VAL A 434 -31.38 -5.84 31.41
N ARG A 435 -30.18 -6.22 31.87
CA ARG A 435 -29.66 -5.82 33.19
C ARG A 435 -29.41 -4.32 33.29
N GLN A 436 -29.01 -3.65 32.21
CA GLN A 436 -28.88 -2.18 32.19
C GLN A 436 -30.22 -1.47 32.32
N LEU A 437 -31.25 -1.98 31.64
CA LEU A 437 -32.62 -1.46 31.73
C LEU A 437 -33.24 -1.67 33.12
N GLN A 438 -32.83 -2.70 33.87
CA GLN A 438 -33.24 -2.89 35.26
C GLN A 438 -32.56 -1.91 36.24
N GLY A 439 -31.36 -1.42 35.92
CA GLY A 439 -30.59 -0.51 36.77
C GLY A 439 -30.95 0.97 36.61
N GLN A 440 -31.70 1.34 35.56
CA GLN A 440 -32.26 2.69 35.41
C GLN A 440 -33.63 2.72 36.08
N GLU A 441 -33.74 3.48 37.19
CA GLU A 441 -35.02 3.71 37.88
C GLU A 441 -36.10 4.16 36.87
N GLU A 442 -37.30 3.61 37.03
CA GLU A 442 -38.50 3.93 36.25
C GLU A 442 -38.63 5.44 36.05
N ASN A 443 -38.30 5.93 34.86
CA ASN A 443 -38.55 7.32 34.52
C ASN A 443 -40.07 7.44 34.27
N PRO A 444 -40.86 8.14 35.10
CA PRO A 444 -42.33 8.07 35.08
C PRO A 444 -42.99 8.72 33.85
N PHE A 445 -42.18 9.15 32.88
CA PHE A 445 -42.57 9.91 31.69
C PHE A 445 -41.98 9.35 30.37
N GLY A 446 -41.57 8.08 30.33
CA GLY A 446 -41.03 7.46 29.10
C GLY A 446 -42.13 7.04 28.11
N ASP A 447 -41.99 7.44 26.84
CA ASP A 447 -42.88 7.11 25.72
C ASP A 447 -43.16 5.60 25.59
N GLU A 448 -44.38 5.21 25.17
CA GLU A 448 -44.81 3.83 24.86
C GLU A 448 -43.92 3.11 23.81
N ALA A 449 -43.03 3.85 23.15
CA ALA A 449 -42.05 3.36 22.18
C ALA A 449 -40.79 2.74 22.82
N ALA A 450 -40.56 2.94 24.13
CA ALA A 450 -39.35 2.50 24.81
C ALA A 450 -39.10 0.98 24.71
N THR A 451 -37.82 0.61 24.67
CA THR A 451 -37.36 -0.78 24.62
C THR A 451 -37.68 -1.48 25.94
N THR A 452 -38.81 -2.18 26.01
CA THR A 452 -39.17 -2.96 27.20
C THR A 452 -38.40 -4.29 27.26
N PRO A 453 -38.00 -4.78 28.45
CA PRO A 453 -37.39 -6.10 28.64
C PRO A 453 -38.16 -7.25 27.97
N LYS A 454 -39.50 -7.17 27.95
CA LYS A 454 -40.38 -8.15 27.26
C LYS A 454 -40.08 -8.27 25.75
N LYS A 455 -39.83 -7.16 25.05
CA LYS A 455 -39.46 -7.16 23.62
C LYS A 455 -38.10 -7.83 23.40
N ILE A 456 -37.15 -7.64 24.33
CA ILE A 456 -35.83 -8.27 24.26
C ILE A 456 -35.96 -9.78 24.50
N PHE A 457 -36.74 -10.23 25.47
CA PHE A 457 -36.98 -11.66 25.69
C PHE A 457 -37.73 -12.33 24.54
N GLN A 458 -38.69 -11.66 23.91
CA GLN A 458 -39.32 -12.16 22.67
C GLN A 458 -38.30 -12.32 21.53
N LEU A 459 -37.37 -11.36 21.39
CA LEU A 459 -36.29 -11.44 20.42
C LEU A 459 -35.35 -12.61 20.72
N LEU A 460 -34.98 -12.79 21.99
CA LEU A 460 -34.15 -13.91 22.46
C LEU A 460 -34.79 -15.26 22.17
N ASN A 461 -36.10 -15.39 22.42
CA ASN A 461 -36.83 -16.63 22.13
C ASN A 461 -36.74 -16.98 20.64
N GLN A 462 -36.98 -16.02 19.75
CA GLN A 462 -36.86 -16.23 18.30
C GLN A 462 -35.42 -16.54 17.83
N ILE A 463 -34.40 -16.06 18.55
CA ILE A 463 -33.00 -16.38 18.25
C ILE A 463 -32.66 -17.82 18.68
N ILE A 464 -33.10 -18.24 19.87
CA ILE A 464 -32.83 -19.57 20.39
C ILE A 464 -33.65 -20.64 19.64
N GLU A 465 -34.87 -20.33 19.21
CA GLU A 465 -35.68 -21.18 18.33
C GLU A 465 -35.00 -21.40 16.96
N ALA A 466 -34.30 -20.39 16.43
CA ALA A 466 -33.50 -20.58 15.23
C ALA A 466 -32.28 -21.49 15.48
N LEU A 467 -31.76 -21.53 16.72
CA LEU A 467 -30.66 -22.41 17.13
C LEU A 467 -31.13 -23.84 17.42
N SER A 468 -32.37 -24.06 17.87
CA SER A 468 -32.92 -25.41 18.10
C SER A 468 -33.14 -26.20 16.80
N ASN A 469 -33.11 -25.54 15.64
CA ASN A 469 -33.11 -26.19 14.33
C ASN A 469 -31.71 -26.65 13.87
N VAL A 470 -30.68 -26.49 14.72
CA VAL A 470 -29.27 -26.80 14.46
C VAL A 470 -28.84 -27.94 15.41
N PRO A 471 -27.95 -28.87 15.00
CA PRO A 471 -27.50 -29.99 15.83
C PRO A 471 -26.55 -29.56 16.97
N ALA A 472 -27.03 -28.72 17.90
CA ALA A 472 -26.34 -28.30 19.11
C ALA A 472 -27.34 -28.13 20.29
N PRO A 473 -28.09 -29.18 20.65
CA PRO A 473 -29.18 -29.07 21.62
C PRO A 473 -28.69 -28.70 23.03
N ASP A 474 -27.51 -29.19 23.47
CA ASP A 474 -26.91 -28.80 24.75
C ASP A 474 -26.68 -27.30 24.90
N LEU A 475 -26.33 -26.61 23.81
CA LEU A 475 -26.09 -25.18 23.82
C LEU A 475 -27.41 -24.41 23.89
N ALA A 476 -28.41 -24.81 23.10
CA ALA A 476 -29.74 -24.21 23.13
C ALA A 476 -30.39 -24.36 24.51
N LEU A 477 -30.28 -25.53 25.14
CA LEU A 477 -30.75 -25.77 26.50
C LEU A 477 -30.14 -24.79 27.51
N ARG A 478 -28.80 -24.65 27.50
CA ARG A 478 -28.10 -23.72 28.41
C ARG A 478 -28.52 -22.27 28.19
N LEU A 479 -28.71 -21.85 26.94
CA LEU A 479 -29.16 -20.50 26.61
C LEU A 479 -30.60 -20.25 27.07
N TYR A 480 -31.51 -21.22 26.90
CA TYR A 480 -32.87 -21.13 27.44
C TYR A 480 -32.88 -20.99 28.96
N LEU A 481 -32.08 -21.79 29.67
CA LEU A 481 -31.97 -21.71 31.13
C LEU A 481 -31.41 -20.36 31.60
N GLN A 482 -30.39 -19.82 30.93
CA GLN A 482 -29.84 -18.50 31.24
C GLN A 482 -30.85 -17.37 30.97
N CYS A 483 -31.66 -17.48 29.91
CA CYS A 483 -32.74 -16.53 29.66
C CYS A 483 -33.87 -16.65 30.68
N ALA A 484 -34.20 -17.85 31.14
CA ALA A 484 -35.19 -18.09 32.18
C ALA A 484 -34.75 -17.51 33.53
N GLU A 485 -33.49 -17.69 33.91
CA GLU A 485 -32.88 -17.08 35.10
C GLU A 485 -32.95 -15.55 35.03
N ALA A 486 -32.52 -14.96 33.92
CA ALA A 486 -32.58 -13.51 33.74
C ALA A 486 -34.01 -12.96 33.68
N ALA A 487 -34.97 -13.71 33.13
CA ALA A 487 -36.39 -13.31 33.11
C ALA A 487 -36.99 -13.36 34.53
N ASN A 488 -36.59 -14.34 35.34
CA ASN A 488 -36.98 -14.43 36.74
C ASN A 488 -36.40 -13.27 37.56
N ASP A 489 -35.14 -12.90 37.33
CA ASP A 489 -34.53 -11.71 37.94
C ASP A 489 -35.24 -10.40 37.55
N CYS A 490 -35.98 -10.39 36.44
CA CYS A 490 -36.81 -9.26 35.99
C CYS A 490 -38.25 -9.28 36.52
N GLU A 491 -38.59 -10.20 37.42
CA GLU A 491 -39.98 -10.43 37.90
C GLU A 491 -40.97 -10.74 36.76
N LEU A 492 -40.48 -11.27 35.63
CA LEU A 492 -41.29 -11.67 34.47
C LEU A 492 -41.59 -13.17 34.51
N GLU A 493 -42.31 -13.62 35.54
CA GLU A 493 -42.67 -15.03 35.75
C GLU A 493 -43.27 -15.74 34.51
N PRO A 494 -44.20 -15.13 33.73
CA PRO A 494 -44.78 -15.80 32.56
C PRO A 494 -43.74 -16.11 31.48
N VAL A 495 -42.78 -15.20 31.28
CA VAL A 495 -41.72 -15.34 30.27
C VAL A 495 -40.69 -16.37 30.74
N ALA A 496 -40.35 -16.39 32.04
CA ALA A 496 -39.48 -17.40 32.61
C ALA A 496 -40.09 -18.81 32.49
N TYR A 497 -41.39 -18.95 32.75
CA TYR A 497 -42.10 -20.22 32.61
C TYR A 497 -42.12 -20.73 31.16
N GLU A 498 -42.33 -19.85 30.18
CA GLU A 498 -42.23 -20.19 28.76
C GLU A 498 -40.84 -20.73 28.40
N PHE A 499 -39.76 -20.05 28.84
CA PHE A 499 -38.39 -20.52 28.58
C PHE A 499 -38.07 -21.85 29.26
N PHE A 500 -38.52 -22.08 30.49
CA PHE A 500 -38.35 -23.37 31.16
C PHE A 500 -39.11 -24.49 30.46
N THR A 501 -40.31 -24.21 29.94
CA THR A 501 -41.10 -25.19 29.20
C THR A 501 -40.40 -25.58 27.91
N GLN A 502 -39.89 -24.61 27.15
CA GLN A 502 -39.14 -24.86 25.91
C GLN A 502 -37.81 -25.60 26.17
N ALA A 503 -37.10 -25.24 27.26
CA ALA A 503 -35.90 -25.95 27.69
C ALA A 503 -36.20 -27.43 28.01
N TYR A 504 -37.31 -27.70 28.70
CA TYR A 504 -37.70 -29.04 29.08
C TYR A 504 -38.07 -29.90 27.85
N ILE A 505 -38.84 -29.33 26.90
CA ILE A 505 -39.18 -30.01 25.63
C ILE A 505 -37.90 -30.37 24.87
N LEU A 506 -36.98 -29.42 24.72
CA LEU A 506 -35.71 -29.66 24.01
C LEU A 506 -34.85 -30.73 24.70
N TYR A 507 -34.86 -30.78 26.04
CA TYR A 507 -34.17 -31.83 26.79
C TYR A 507 -34.78 -33.22 26.56
N GLU A 508 -36.12 -33.32 26.56
CA GLU A 508 -36.81 -34.60 26.34
C GLU A 508 -36.72 -35.11 24.90
N GLU A 509 -36.73 -34.21 23.91
CA GLU A 509 -36.79 -34.59 22.49
C GLU A 509 -35.41 -34.83 21.85
N GLU A 510 -34.38 -34.06 22.22
CA GLU A 510 -33.08 -34.09 21.52
C GLU A 510 -31.87 -34.49 22.37
N ILE A 511 -31.96 -34.49 23.70
CA ILE A 511 -30.82 -34.73 24.60
C ILE A 511 -30.95 -36.03 25.40
N SER A 512 -32.13 -36.29 25.97
CA SER A 512 -32.43 -37.50 26.76
C SER A 512 -32.71 -38.71 25.89
#